data_AF-A0A4R2BTJ3-F1
#
_entry.id   AF-A0A4R2BTJ3-F1
#
_cell.length_a   1.000
_cell.length_b   1.000
_cell.length_c   1.000
_cell.angle_alpha   90.00
_cell.angle_beta   90.00
_cell.angle_gamma   90.00
#
_symmetry.space_group_name_H-M   'P 1'
#
loop_
_entity.id
_entity.type
_entity.pdbx_description
1 polymer ?
#
loop_
_entity_poly.entity_id
_entity_poly.type
_entity_poly.pdbx_seq_one_letter_code
_entity_poly.pdbx_strand_id
1 'polypeptide(L)' 'MPVKQATAPAAMEHPVESASGRMEIVAANGRRVVVDGSVDVEALLRIVRGLETLR' A
#
# COMPACT_ATOMS: atom_id res chain seq x y z
N MET A 1 -8.70 -52.96 -2.09
CA MET A 1 -7.78 -52.14 -2.91
C MET A 1 -8.09 -50.66 -2.64
N PRO A 2 -7.11 -49.82 -2.24
CA PRO A 2 -7.33 -48.45 -1.78
C PRO A 2 -7.27 -47.46 -2.96
N VAL A 3 -7.87 -46.27 -2.84
CA VAL A 3 -7.23 -44.99 -3.21
C VAL A 3 -8.07 -43.77 -2.79
N LYS A 4 -7.40 -42.86 -2.05
CA LYS A 4 -7.39 -41.40 -2.23
C LYS A 4 -8.68 -40.66 -1.84
N GLN A 5 -8.68 -39.60 -1.05
CA GLN A 5 -7.66 -38.70 -0.53
C GLN A 5 -8.39 -37.77 0.44
N ALA A 6 -7.83 -37.51 1.63
CA ALA A 6 -8.33 -36.46 2.50
C ALA A 6 -7.92 -35.11 1.90
N THR A 7 -8.87 -34.36 1.35
CA THR A 7 -8.64 -32.97 0.98
C THR A 7 -8.72 -32.14 2.26
N ALA A 8 -7.55 -31.83 2.84
CA ALA A 8 -7.46 -30.75 3.81
C ALA A 8 -7.96 -29.45 3.15
N PRO A 9 -8.74 -28.59 3.83
CA PRO A 9 -9.08 -27.31 3.27
C PRO A 9 -7.75 -26.59 3.03
N ALA A 10 -7.52 -26.15 1.78
CA ALA A 10 -6.48 -25.20 1.49
C ALA A 10 -6.66 -24.07 2.52
N ALA A 11 -5.66 -23.90 3.38
CA ALA A 11 -5.57 -22.72 4.22
C ALA A 11 -5.81 -21.56 3.26
N MET A 12 -6.89 -20.83 3.49
CA MET A 12 -7.14 -19.59 2.79
C MET A 12 -5.95 -18.74 3.20
N GLU A 13 -4.91 -18.73 2.37
CA GLU A 13 -4.01 -17.60 2.30
C GLU A 13 -4.94 -16.50 1.84
N HIS A 14 -5.58 -15.87 2.82
CA HIS A 14 -6.14 -14.55 2.64
C HIS A 14 -5.02 -13.83 1.88
N PRO A 15 -5.27 -13.34 0.66
CA PRO A 15 -4.40 -12.28 0.20
C PRO A 15 -4.44 -11.33 1.38
N VAL A 16 -3.28 -11.07 1.98
CA VAL A 16 -3.11 -9.79 2.62
C VAL A 16 -3.46 -8.85 1.49
N GLU A 17 -4.72 -8.41 1.45
CA GLU A 17 -5.06 -7.14 0.86
C GLU A 17 -4.17 -6.22 1.67
N SER A 18 -2.93 -6.07 1.21
CA SER A 18 -2.10 -4.91 1.45
C SER A 18 -3.09 -3.82 1.16
N ALA A 19 -3.64 -3.23 2.23
CA ALA A 19 -4.70 -2.27 2.12
C ALA A 19 -4.24 -1.37 0.99
N SER A 20 -4.95 -1.41 -0.15
CA SER A 20 -4.58 -0.68 -1.35
C SER A 20 -4.94 0.79 -1.12
N GLY A 21 -4.46 1.27 0.02
CA GLY A 21 -4.81 2.44 0.77
C GLY A 21 -4.16 3.58 0.06
N ARG A 22 -4.79 3.93 -1.05
CA ARG A 22 -4.52 5.14 -1.79
C ARG A 22 -4.56 6.30 -0.79
N MET A 23 -3.41 6.89 -0.53
CA MET A 23 -3.27 8.03 0.34
C MET A 23 -3.35 9.30 -0.49
N GLU A 24 -3.99 10.33 0.06
CA GLU A 24 -4.03 11.64 -0.57
C GLU A 24 -3.37 12.67 0.34
N ILE A 25 -2.41 13.39 -0.22
CA ILE A 25 -1.69 14.47 0.45
C ILE A 25 -2.17 15.79 -0.13
N VAL A 26 -2.64 16.67 0.74
CA VAL A 26 -2.92 18.07 0.40
C VAL A 26 -1.73 18.90 0.85
N ALA A 27 -0.97 19.43 -0.10
CA ALA A 27 0.16 20.31 0.19
C ALA A 27 -0.34 21.72 0.55
N ALA A 28 0.45 22.47 1.32
CA ALA A 28 0.10 23.83 1.77
C ALA A 28 -0.10 24.83 0.61
N ASN A 29 0.42 24.53 -0.58
CA ASN A 29 0.24 25.31 -1.80
C ASN A 29 -1.05 24.98 -2.57
N GLY A 30 -1.94 24.15 -2.00
CA GLY A 30 -3.21 23.76 -2.62
C GLY A 30 -3.09 22.62 -3.64
N ARG A 31 -1.90 22.07 -3.87
CA ARG A 31 -1.72 20.91 -4.76
C ARG A 31 -2.11 19.62 -4.04
N ARG A 32 -2.74 18.71 -4.78
CA ARG A 32 -3.15 17.38 -4.30
C ARG A 32 -2.25 16.32 -4.93
N VAL A 33 -1.71 15.43 -4.11
CA VAL A 33 -0.86 14.31 -4.54
C VAL A 33 -1.54 13.01 -4.13
N VAL A 34 -1.78 12.15 -5.11
CA VAL A 34 -2.33 10.81 -4.92
C VAL A 34 -1.19 9.82 -4.88
N VAL A 35 -1.21 8.94 -3.88
CA VAL A 35 -0.15 7.99 -3.61
C VAL A 35 -0.75 6.59 -3.47
N ASP A 36 -0.14 5.60 -4.12
CA ASP A 36 -0.55 4.20 -4.00
C ASP A 36 -0.16 3.62 -2.63
N GLY A 37 -0.90 2.62 -2.15
CA GLY A 37 -0.72 2.03 -0.81
C GLY A 37 0.62 1.30 -0.61
N SER A 38 1.38 1.07 -1.67
CA SER A 38 2.72 0.47 -1.63
C SER A 38 3.85 1.48 -1.35
N VAL A 39 3.53 2.75 -1.08
CA VAL A 39 4.53 3.81 -0.93
C VAL A 39 4.97 3.96 0.52
N ASP A 40 6.29 4.03 0.70
CA ASP A 40 6.93 4.38 1.97
C ASP A 40 6.57 5.83 2.39
N VAL A 41 5.81 5.93 3.48
CA VAL A 41 5.32 7.21 4.02
C VAL A 41 6.46 8.12 4.49
N GLU A 42 7.54 7.57 5.04
CA GLU A 42 8.68 8.38 5.48
C GLU A 42 9.44 8.97 4.30
N ALA A 43 9.66 8.16 3.24
CA ALA A 43 10.27 8.62 2.01
C ALA A 43 9.44 9.72 1.35
N LEU A 44 8.13 9.54 1.30
CA LEU A 44 7.17 10.51 0.77
C LEU A 44 7.20 11.84 1.53
N LEU A 45 7.14 11.82 2.87
CA LEU A 45 7.24 13.04 3.69
C LEU A 45 8.58 13.75 3.52
N ARG A 46 9.68 13.01 3.35
CA ARG A 46 10.99 13.60 3.04
C ARG A 46 10.98 14.34 1.71
N ILE A 47 10.41 13.74 0.68
CA ILE A 47 10.31 14.35 -0.66
C ILE A 47 9.43 15.61 -0.61
N VAL A 48 8.24 15.53 -0.01
CA VAL A 48 7.33 16.69 0.10
C VAL A 48 8.01 17.87 0.79
N ARG A 49 8.65 17.64 1.94
CA ARG A 49 9.42 18.69 2.64
C ARG A 49 10.54 19.27 1.77
N GLY A 50 11.27 18.44 1.03
CA GLY A 50 12.30 18.92 0.10
C GLY A 50 11.72 19.82 -0.98
N LEU A 51 10.60 19.43 -1.59
CA LEU A 51 9.91 20.21 -2.62
C LEU A 51 9.36 21.53 -2.08
N GLU A 52 8.91 21.59 -0.82
CA GLU A 52 8.48 22.83 -0.17
C GLU A 52 9.62 23.84 0.03
N THR A 53 10.88 23.38 0.09
CA THR A 53 12.06 24.26 0.25
C THR A 53 12.60 24.80 -1.08
N LEU A 54 12.13 24.28 -2.21
CA LEU A 54 12.47 24.80 -3.53
C LEU A 54 11.57 26.02 -3.80
N ARG A 55 12.14 27.23 -3.64
CA ARG A 55 11.48 28.51 -3.98
C ARG A 55 11.42 28.74 -5.48
#